data_AF-A0AA35WVD2-F1
#
_entry.id   AF-A0AA35WVD2-F1
#
_cell.length_a   1.000
_cell.length_b   1.000
_cell.length_c   1.000
_cell.angle_alpha   90.00
_cell.angle_beta   90.00
_cell.angle_gamma   90.00
#
_symmetry.space_group_name_H-M   'P 1'
#
loop_
_entity.id
_entity.type
_entity.pdbx_description
1 polymer ?
#
loop_
_entity_poly.entity_id
_entity_poly.type
_entity_poly.pdbx_seq_one_letter_code
_entity_poly.pdbx_strand_id
1 'polypeptide(L)'
;MWSVDGNIYYLGESHVILFVIAIIVGLITLPYTLVLLFIQCLRRRSNMKVLFWVNKLKPFFDAYTGPYKDNYHFWTGFLLVVRIGLFMIIAVDTHNSQLRNITLIIATTSVLFVITRPGIYKNWTLNVIEVFIYANLTVLAVGTAYTAGLNHSNNTIIVVCVGSVFLLFCGIVVYHILKKLSVTRRWGLMKVWLLDRRWPWMKKKQIRSLILPYVDPDNDEDLSSSDSELDPIL
;
A
#
# COMPACT_ATOMS: atom_id res chain seq x y z
N MET A 1 -3.30 12.55 29.48
CA MET A 1 -4.44 13.00 28.64
C MET A 1 -5.30 11.84 28.13
N TRP A 2 -5.25 10.67 28.75
CA TRP A 2 -6.24 9.60 28.57
C TRP A 2 -6.81 9.30 29.95
N SER A 3 -7.79 10.10 30.38
CA SER A 3 -8.57 9.82 31.58
C SER A 3 -9.78 8.98 31.16
N VAL A 4 -9.97 7.86 31.85
CA VAL A 4 -11.06 6.88 31.63
C VAL A 4 -12.42 7.42 32.10
N ASP A 5 -12.43 8.60 32.72
CA ASP A 5 -13.62 9.22 33.29
C ASP A 5 -14.41 9.99 32.23
N GLY A 6 -15.67 9.63 32.02
CA GLY A 6 -16.59 10.22 31.04
C GLY A 6 -17.27 11.51 31.52
N ASN A 7 -17.00 11.96 32.75
CA ASN A 7 -17.60 13.15 33.35
C ASN A 7 -16.82 14.46 33.04
N ILE A 8 -15.91 14.41 32.07
CA ILE A 8 -15.04 15.54 31.73
C ILE A 8 -15.69 16.30 30.57
N TYR A 9 -15.78 17.62 30.68
CA TYR A 9 -16.28 18.46 29.60
C TYR A 9 -15.42 18.28 28.34
N TYR A 10 -15.95 17.56 27.34
CA TYR A 10 -15.29 17.22 26.07
C TYR A 10 -14.84 18.44 25.24
N LEU A 11 -15.31 19.64 25.60
CA LEU A 11 -14.94 20.94 24.99
C LEU A 11 -14.20 21.87 25.98
N GLY A 12 -13.58 21.33 27.03
CA GLY A 12 -12.67 22.11 27.87
C GLY A 12 -11.39 22.52 27.13
N GLU A 13 -10.70 23.56 27.60
CA GLU A 13 -9.58 24.24 26.92
C GLU A 13 -8.51 23.30 26.34
N SER A 14 -8.20 22.19 27.01
CA SER A 14 -7.18 21.23 26.55
C SER A 14 -7.66 20.25 25.46
N HIS A 15 -8.97 19.99 25.34
CA HIS A 15 -9.54 19.01 24.39
C HIS A 15 -10.10 19.65 23.12
N VAL A 16 -10.36 20.97 23.15
CA VAL A 16 -10.80 21.73 21.96
C VAL A 16 -9.81 21.60 20.81
N ILE A 17 -8.50 21.64 21.09
CA ILE A 17 -7.47 21.48 20.04
C ILE A 17 -7.60 20.10 19.37
N LEU A 18 -7.78 19.04 20.16
CA LEU A 18 -7.91 17.68 19.63
C LEU A 18 -9.18 17.53 18.79
N PHE A 19 -10.28 18.15 19.22
CA PHE A 19 -11.54 18.18 18.50
C PHE A 19 -11.44 18.93 17.17
N VAL A 20 -10.80 20.11 17.15
CA VAL A 20 -10.57 20.87 15.92
C VAL A 20 -9.69 20.09 14.94
N ILE A 21 -8.62 19.45 15.43
CA ILE A 21 -7.77 18.58 14.60
C ILE A 21 -8.60 17.42 14.02
N ALA A 22 -9.43 16.76 14.83
CA ALA A 22 -10.28 15.67 14.37
C ALA A 22 -11.26 16.12 13.27
N ILE A 23 -11.87 17.30 13.41
CA ILE A 23 -12.74 17.88 12.37
C ILE A 23 -11.95 18.11 11.07
N ILE A 24 -10.78 18.74 11.14
CA ILE A 24 -9.96 19.03 9.96
C ILE A 24 -9.56 17.73 9.26
N VAL A 25 -9.06 16.74 10.02
CA VAL A 25 -8.69 15.43 9.48
C VAL A 25 -9.89 14.74 8.85
N GLY A 26 -11.06 14.78 9.50
CA GLY A 26 -12.30 14.23 8.96
C GLY A 26 -12.70 14.90 7.64
N LEU A 27 -12.65 16.22 7.59
CA LEU A 27 -13.04 17.02 6.42
C LEU A 27 -12.12 16.81 5.22
N ILE A 28 -10.86 16.41 5.44
CA ILE A 28 -9.92 16.03 4.38
C ILE A 28 -10.08 14.55 4.00
N THR A 29 -10.22 13.66 4.99
CA THR A 29 -10.23 12.21 4.77
C THR A 29 -11.51 11.77 4.07
N LEU A 30 -12.66 12.34 4.42
CA LEU A 30 -13.97 11.97 3.87
C LEU A 30 -14.09 12.23 2.35
N PRO A 31 -13.79 13.44 1.83
CA PRO A 31 -13.81 13.64 0.37
C PRO A 31 -12.74 12.80 -0.34
N TYR A 32 -11.57 12.60 0.29
CA TYR A 32 -10.53 11.74 -0.26
C TYR A 32 -10.99 10.29 -0.44
N THR A 33 -11.64 9.70 0.56
CA THR A 33 -12.16 8.33 0.45
C THR A 33 -13.32 8.21 -0.52
N LEU A 34 -14.20 9.21 -0.59
CA LEU A 34 -15.27 9.25 -1.59
C LEU A 34 -14.70 9.30 -3.01
N VAL A 35 -13.68 10.13 -3.27
CA VAL A 35 -13.02 10.20 -4.58
C VAL A 35 -12.40 8.86 -4.96
N LEU A 36 -11.75 8.16 -4.02
CA LEU A 36 -11.20 6.81 -4.27
C LEU A 36 -12.30 5.77 -4.50
N LEU A 37 -13.42 5.84 -3.78
CA LEU A 37 -14.54 4.92 -3.95
C LEU A 37 -15.19 5.08 -5.34
N PHE A 38 -15.41 6.32 -5.76
CA PHE A 38 -16.04 6.64 -7.04
C PHE A 38 -15.05 6.72 -8.19
N ILE A 39 -13.82 6.26 -8.02
CA ILE A 39 -12.75 6.36 -9.04
C ILE A 39 -13.16 5.76 -10.39
N GLN A 40 -13.88 4.63 -10.38
CA GLN A 40 -14.39 4.00 -11.59
C GLN A 40 -15.50 4.83 -12.26
N CYS A 41 -16.40 5.42 -11.47
CA CYS A 41 -17.46 6.30 -11.95
C CYS A 41 -16.90 7.61 -12.51
N LEU A 42 -15.93 8.20 -11.80
CA LEU A 42 -15.20 9.41 -12.18
C LEU A 42 -14.45 9.20 -13.50
N ARG A 43 -13.76 8.07 -13.65
CA ARG A 43 -13.08 7.71 -14.90
C ARG A 43 -14.06 7.55 -16.06
N ARG A 44 -15.20 6.90 -15.84
CA ARG A 44 -16.25 6.70 -16.86
C ARG A 44 -16.90 8.02 -17.31
N ARG A 45 -17.02 9.01 -16.43
CA ARG A 45 -17.61 10.34 -16.72
C ARG A 45 -16.58 11.46 -16.94
N SER A 46 -15.30 11.11 -17.13
CA SER A 46 -14.20 12.06 -17.30
C SER A 46 -14.34 13.01 -18.50
N ASN A 47 -15.19 12.67 -19.49
CA ASN A 47 -15.47 13.53 -20.66
C ASN A 47 -16.40 14.73 -20.35
N MET A 48 -16.95 14.84 -19.14
CA MET A 48 -17.75 16.02 -18.76
C MET A 48 -16.83 17.19 -18.36
N LYS A 49 -17.14 18.42 -18.80
CA LYS A 49 -16.31 19.62 -18.54
C LYS A 49 -16.02 19.86 -17.04
N VAL A 50 -16.96 19.52 -16.15
CA VAL A 50 -16.81 19.65 -14.68
C VAL A 50 -15.78 18.67 -14.11
N LEU A 51 -15.55 17.53 -14.78
CA LEU A 51 -14.67 16.46 -14.34
C LEU A 51 -13.31 16.47 -15.03
N PHE A 52 -12.96 17.51 -15.79
CA PHE A 52 -11.68 17.59 -16.49
C PHE A 52 -10.47 17.55 -15.53
N TRP A 53 -10.63 18.03 -14.29
CA TRP A 53 -9.60 17.93 -13.27
C TRP A 53 -9.22 16.48 -12.89
N VAL A 54 -10.14 15.53 -13.06
CA VAL A 54 -9.87 14.09 -12.85
C VAL A 54 -8.77 13.60 -13.80
N ASN A 55 -8.69 14.14 -15.02
CA ASN A 55 -7.64 13.79 -15.98
C ASN A 55 -6.24 14.24 -15.49
N LYS A 56 -6.16 15.36 -14.76
CA LYS A 56 -4.91 15.82 -14.15
C LYS A 56 -4.46 14.92 -12.99
N LEU A 57 -5.41 14.29 -12.30
CA LEU A 57 -5.16 13.30 -11.24
C LEU A 57 -4.99 11.86 -11.74
N LYS A 58 -5.07 11.63 -13.05
CA LYS A 58 -4.85 10.30 -13.64
C LYS A 58 -3.57 9.60 -13.14
N PRO A 59 -2.38 10.23 -13.09
CA PRO A 59 -1.18 9.56 -12.58
C PRO A 59 -1.29 9.16 -11.11
N PHE A 60 -2.02 9.94 -10.30
CA PHE A 60 -2.28 9.60 -8.90
C PHE A 60 -3.20 8.38 -8.81
N PHE A 61 -4.31 8.39 -9.54
CA PHE A 61 -5.24 7.28 -9.59
C PHE A 61 -4.61 6.00 -10.10
N ASP A 62 -3.75 6.09 -11.12
CA ASP A 62 -3.06 4.94 -11.69
C ASP A 62 -2.09 4.28 -10.69
N ALA A 63 -1.45 5.08 -9.83
CA ALA A 63 -0.60 4.57 -8.74
C ALA A 63 -1.41 3.74 -7.71
N TYR A 64 -2.66 4.11 -7.44
CA TYR A 64 -3.54 3.35 -6.55
C TYR A 64 -4.17 2.13 -7.23
N THR A 65 -4.53 2.23 -8.52
CA THR A 65 -5.22 1.14 -9.23
C THR A 65 -4.30 0.12 -9.86
N GLY A 66 -3.02 0.45 -10.06
CA GLY A 66 -2.04 -0.37 -10.78
C GLY A 66 -1.94 -1.86 -10.39
N PRO A 67 -2.00 -2.26 -9.10
CA PRO A 67 -1.86 -3.68 -8.73
C PRO A 67 -3.16 -4.49 -8.88
N TYR A 68 -4.30 -3.82 -9.06
CA TYR A 68 -5.62 -4.44 -9.11
C TYR A 68 -5.98 -4.90 -10.52
N LYS A 69 -6.90 -5.86 -10.62
CA LYS A 69 -7.56 -6.18 -11.89
C LYS A 69 -8.54 -5.05 -12.25
N ASP A 70 -8.81 -4.84 -13.55
CA ASP A 70 -9.63 -3.73 -14.05
C ASP A 70 -11.02 -3.60 -13.39
N ASN A 71 -11.62 -4.74 -13.03
CA ASN A 71 -12.93 -4.80 -12.41
C ASN A 71 -12.93 -4.37 -10.93
N TYR A 72 -11.78 -4.38 -10.26
CA TYR A 72 -11.65 -4.16 -8.80
C TYR A 72 -10.94 -2.84 -8.45
N HIS A 73 -10.88 -1.87 -9.36
CA HIS A 73 -10.24 -0.58 -9.08
C HIS A 73 -10.91 0.23 -7.94
N PHE A 74 -12.18 -0.05 -7.61
CA PHE A 74 -12.88 0.55 -6.47
C PHE A 74 -12.48 -0.05 -5.11
N TRP A 75 -11.71 -1.14 -5.11
CA TRP A 75 -11.43 -1.93 -3.91
C TRP A 75 -10.72 -1.14 -2.81
N THR A 76 -9.76 -0.27 -3.17
CA THR A 76 -9.04 0.60 -2.22
C THR A 76 -10.00 1.54 -1.49
N GLY A 77 -10.90 2.19 -2.23
CA GLY A 77 -11.93 3.04 -1.67
C GLY A 77 -12.90 2.26 -0.78
N PHE A 78 -13.30 1.06 -1.21
CA PHE A 78 -14.16 0.18 -0.43
C PHE A 78 -13.53 -0.21 0.92
N LEU A 79 -12.27 -0.65 0.92
CA LEU A 79 -11.55 -1.00 2.16
C LEU A 79 -11.43 0.19 3.12
N LEU A 80 -11.18 1.39 2.58
CA LEU A 80 -11.12 2.62 3.39
C LEU A 80 -12.47 2.96 4.02
N VAL A 81 -13.57 2.84 3.27
CA VAL A 81 -14.93 3.08 3.78
C VAL A 81 -15.29 2.08 4.86
N VAL A 82 -15.03 0.78 4.64
CA VAL A 82 -15.24 -0.26 5.66
C VAL A 82 -14.45 0.05 6.93
N ARG A 83 -13.19 0.49 6.79
CA ARG A 83 -12.33 0.86 7.91
C ARG A 83 -12.85 2.07 8.69
N ILE A 84 -13.24 3.14 8.00
CA ILE A 84 -13.82 4.33 8.64
C ILE A 84 -15.13 3.98 9.34
N GLY A 85 -16.00 3.21 8.68
CA GLY A 85 -17.25 2.75 9.26
C GLY A 85 -17.02 1.93 10.53
N LEU A 86 -16.08 0.98 10.50
CA LEU A 86 -15.71 0.18 11.68
C LEU A 86 -15.21 1.07 12.83
N PHE A 87 -14.32 2.03 12.55
CA PHE A 87 -13.83 2.96 13.57
C PHE A 87 -14.94 3.85 14.14
N MET A 88 -15.85 4.33 13.30
CA MET A 88 -16.99 5.14 13.75
C MET A 88 -17.91 4.33 14.66
N ILE A 89 -18.23 3.08 14.32
CA ILE A 89 -19.06 2.21 15.17
C ILE A 89 -18.40 1.97 16.53
N ILE A 90 -17.09 1.68 16.54
CA ILE A 90 -16.32 1.48 17.78
C ILE A 90 -16.23 2.78 18.59
N ALA A 91 -16.06 3.93 17.95
CA ALA A 91 -15.93 5.23 18.63
C ALA A 91 -17.24 5.72 19.25
N VAL A 92 -18.38 5.43 18.62
CA VAL A 92 -19.72 5.80 19.12
C VAL A 92 -20.19 4.84 20.23
N ASP A 93 -19.50 3.71 20.42
CA ASP A 93 -19.89 2.71 21.38
C ASP A 93 -19.69 3.17 22.85
N THR A 94 -20.76 3.71 23.44
CA THR A 94 -20.78 4.25 24.81
C THR A 94 -20.61 3.20 25.90
N HIS A 95 -20.99 1.95 25.63
CA HIS A 95 -20.91 0.87 26.62
C HIS A 95 -19.51 0.24 26.70
N ASN A 96 -18.58 0.64 25.82
CA ASN A 96 -17.19 0.19 25.74
C ASN A 96 -16.99 -1.31 26.01
N SER A 97 -17.93 -2.16 25.57
CA SER A 97 -17.82 -3.59 25.80
C SER A 97 -16.76 -4.14 24.83
N GLN A 98 -15.58 -4.38 25.38
CA GLN A 98 -14.41 -4.86 24.64
C GLN A 98 -14.75 -6.07 23.76
N LEU A 99 -15.60 -6.98 24.23
CA LEU A 99 -16.04 -8.15 23.47
C LEU A 99 -16.82 -7.77 22.21
N ARG A 100 -17.75 -6.81 22.26
CA ARG A 100 -18.52 -6.39 21.07
C ARG A 100 -17.61 -5.78 20.01
N ASN A 101 -16.66 -4.94 20.43
CA ASN A 101 -15.70 -4.33 19.51
C ASN A 101 -14.82 -5.40 18.84
N ILE A 102 -14.37 -6.39 19.60
CA ILE A 102 -13.62 -7.53 19.05
C ILE A 102 -14.49 -8.36 18.10
N THR A 103 -15.75 -8.63 18.43
CA THR A 103 -16.68 -9.35 17.54
C THR A 103 -16.91 -8.61 16.22
N LEU A 104 -17.07 -7.28 16.25
CA LEU A 104 -17.21 -6.47 15.04
C LEU A 104 -15.95 -6.55 14.16
N ILE A 105 -14.76 -6.53 14.77
CA ILE A 105 -13.50 -6.71 14.05
C ILE A 105 -13.47 -8.09 13.39
N ILE A 106 -13.73 -9.18 14.14
CA ILE A 106 -13.75 -10.56 13.62
C ILE A 106 -14.76 -10.72 12.48
N ALA A 107 -15.97 -10.20 12.64
CA ALA A 107 -17.03 -10.27 11.63
C ALA A 107 -16.61 -9.52 10.35
N THR A 108 -16.05 -8.31 10.50
CA THR A 108 -15.61 -7.52 9.36
C THR A 108 -14.43 -8.17 8.63
N THR A 109 -13.43 -8.68 9.36
CA THR A 109 -12.25 -9.30 8.74
C THR A 109 -12.56 -10.64 8.09
N SER A 110 -13.46 -11.43 8.67
CA SER A 110 -13.91 -12.69 8.08
C SER A 110 -14.71 -12.48 6.79
N VAL A 111 -15.59 -11.47 6.75
CA VAL A 111 -16.29 -11.09 5.52
C VAL A 111 -15.30 -10.64 4.44
N LEU A 112 -14.34 -9.77 4.77
CA LEU A 112 -13.30 -9.35 3.82
C LEU A 112 -12.48 -10.54 3.31
N PHE A 113 -12.12 -11.49 4.18
CA PHE A 113 -11.40 -12.70 3.81
C PHE A 113 -12.17 -13.58 2.81
N VAL A 114 -13.49 -13.68 2.95
CA VAL A 114 -14.33 -14.44 1.99
C VAL A 114 -14.38 -13.71 0.65
N ILE A 115 -14.53 -12.39 0.66
CA ILE A 115 -14.64 -11.58 -0.56
C ILE A 115 -13.33 -11.57 -1.37
N THR A 116 -12.16 -11.71 -0.74
CA THR A 116 -10.85 -11.63 -1.42
C THR A 116 -10.40 -12.95 -2.06
N ARG A 117 -11.07 -14.07 -1.78
CA ARG A 117 -10.79 -15.40 -2.38
C ARG A 117 -10.67 -15.43 -3.92
N PRO A 118 -11.57 -14.82 -4.72
CA PRO A 118 -11.47 -14.83 -6.19
C PRO A 118 -10.22 -14.13 -6.76
N GLY A 119 -9.43 -13.46 -5.91
CA GLY A 119 -8.16 -12.86 -6.30
C GLY A 119 -8.36 -11.50 -6.93
N ILE A 120 -8.21 -10.47 -6.11
CA ILE A 120 -8.47 -9.06 -6.47
C ILE A 120 -7.26 -8.47 -7.20
N TYR A 121 -6.05 -8.89 -6.81
CA TYR A 121 -4.81 -8.44 -7.44
C TYR A 121 -4.50 -9.22 -8.71
N LYS A 122 -3.76 -8.56 -9.61
CA LYS A 122 -3.20 -9.20 -10.81
C LYS A 122 -2.13 -10.24 -10.45
N ASN A 123 -1.32 -9.93 -9.43
CA ASN A 123 -0.23 -10.80 -8.98
C ASN A 123 -0.73 -11.70 -7.85
N TRP A 124 -0.55 -13.01 -8.01
CA TRP A 124 -0.94 -14.01 -7.01
C TRP A 124 -0.24 -13.79 -5.66
N THR A 125 1.03 -13.36 -5.65
CA THR A 125 1.77 -13.06 -4.42
C THR A 125 1.11 -11.98 -3.56
N LEU A 126 0.55 -10.94 -4.19
CA LEU A 126 -0.15 -9.87 -3.46
C LEU A 126 -1.44 -10.41 -2.82
N ASN A 127 -2.12 -11.32 -3.51
CA ASN A 127 -3.30 -11.96 -2.98
C ASN A 127 -2.98 -12.85 -1.76
N VAL A 128 -1.87 -13.60 -1.81
CA VAL A 128 -1.38 -14.41 -0.68
C VAL A 128 -1.03 -13.53 0.52
N ILE A 129 -0.33 -12.42 0.30
CA ILE A 129 0.04 -11.47 1.37
C ILE A 129 -1.22 -10.86 2.00
N GLU A 130 -2.20 -10.44 1.21
CA GLU A 130 -3.45 -9.87 1.72
C GLU A 130 -4.23 -10.89 2.55
N VAL A 131 -4.38 -12.12 2.05
CA VAL A 131 -5.02 -13.23 2.77
C VAL A 131 -4.29 -13.54 4.08
N PHE A 132 -2.95 -13.52 4.08
CA PHE A 132 -2.15 -13.70 5.29
C PHE A 132 -2.41 -12.59 6.31
N ILE A 133 -2.49 -11.33 5.88
CA ILE A 133 -2.77 -10.19 6.77
C ILE A 133 -4.16 -10.33 7.40
N TYR A 134 -5.20 -10.67 6.63
CA TYR A 134 -6.54 -10.88 7.17
C TYR A 134 -6.61 -12.07 8.13
N ALA A 135 -5.90 -13.17 7.83
CA ALA A 135 -5.80 -14.30 8.73
C ALA A 135 -5.11 -13.91 10.04
N ASN A 136 -4.00 -13.17 9.97
CA ASN A 136 -3.26 -12.68 11.12
C ASN A 136 -4.12 -11.77 12.01
N LEU A 137 -4.86 -10.84 11.39
CA LEU A 137 -5.76 -9.92 12.09
C LEU A 137 -6.91 -10.68 12.77
N THR A 138 -7.44 -11.72 12.12
CA THR A 138 -8.50 -12.57 12.69
C THR A 138 -7.97 -13.40 13.86
N VAL A 139 -6.76 -13.98 13.75
CA VAL A 139 -6.11 -14.71 14.85
C VAL A 139 -5.85 -13.78 16.04
N LEU A 140 -5.38 -12.55 15.81
CA LEU A 140 -5.19 -11.56 16.85
C LEU A 140 -6.51 -11.21 17.55
N ALA A 141 -7.58 -10.98 16.78
CA ALA A 141 -8.88 -10.63 17.33
C ALA A 141 -9.51 -11.80 18.12
N VAL A 142 -9.49 -13.02 17.58
CA VAL A 142 -9.98 -14.21 18.28
C VAL A 142 -9.15 -14.51 19.53
N GLY A 143 -7.82 -14.44 19.41
CA GLY A 143 -6.91 -14.66 20.53
C GLY A 143 -7.11 -13.67 21.67
N THR A 144 -7.32 -12.39 21.34
CA THR A 144 -7.62 -11.36 22.34
C THR A 144 -8.98 -11.54 23.01
N ALA A 145 -10.01 -11.99 22.28
CA ALA A 145 -11.29 -12.37 22.89
C ALA A 145 -11.15 -13.57 23.83
N TYR A 146 -10.39 -14.59 23.42
CA TYR A 146 -10.17 -15.79 24.22
C TYR A 146 -9.42 -15.50 25.52
N THR A 147 -8.34 -14.74 25.46
CA THR A 147 -7.57 -14.35 26.67
C THR A 147 -8.37 -13.45 27.60
N ALA A 148 -9.24 -12.59 27.04
CA ALA A 148 -10.14 -11.76 27.83
C ALA A 148 -11.15 -12.61 28.63
N GLY A 149 -11.61 -13.74 28.09
CA GLY A 149 -12.47 -14.68 28.83
C GLY A 149 -11.73 -15.47 29.92
N LEU A 150 -10.42 -15.69 29.77
CA LEU A 150 -9.58 -16.45 30.71
C LEU A 150 -8.81 -15.57 31.72
N ASN A 151 -8.96 -14.24 31.68
CA ASN A 151 -8.17 -13.29 32.47
C ASN A 151 -6.64 -13.50 32.35
N HIS A 152 -6.16 -13.99 31.20
CA HIS A 152 -4.74 -14.20 30.95
C HIS A 152 -4.14 -13.05 30.13
N SER A 153 -2.84 -12.82 30.27
CA SER A 153 -2.16 -11.78 29.49
C SER A 153 -2.15 -12.15 28.00
N ASN A 154 -2.56 -11.19 27.18
CA ASN A 154 -2.62 -11.24 25.72
C ASN A 154 -1.29 -10.85 25.05
N ASN A 155 -0.27 -10.51 25.84
CA ASN A 155 0.99 -9.95 25.36
C ASN A 155 1.69 -10.86 24.34
N THR A 156 1.71 -12.18 24.57
CA THR A 156 2.36 -13.12 23.66
C THR A 156 1.71 -13.12 22.28
N ILE A 157 0.37 -13.14 22.22
CA ILE A 157 -0.37 -13.17 20.94
C ILE A 157 -0.16 -11.85 20.19
N ILE A 158 -0.24 -10.73 20.89
CA ILE A 158 -0.01 -9.40 20.31
C ILE A 158 1.40 -9.31 19.72
N VAL A 159 2.43 -9.71 20.47
CA VAL A 159 3.83 -9.66 20.02
C VAL A 159 4.04 -10.54 18.79
N VAL A 160 3.50 -11.76 18.77
CA VAL A 160 3.65 -12.68 17.63
C VAL A 160 2.93 -12.15 16.39
N CYS A 161 1.66 -11.73 16.51
CA CYS A 161 0.89 -11.21 15.38
C CYS A 161 1.49 -9.92 14.83
N VAL A 162 1.74 -8.92 15.67
CA VAL A 162 2.32 -7.63 15.25
C VAL A 162 3.73 -7.82 14.70
N GLY A 163 4.55 -8.64 15.35
CA GLY A 163 5.90 -8.96 14.90
C GLY A 163 5.91 -9.62 13.52
N SER A 164 4.99 -10.55 13.24
CA SER A 164 4.91 -11.21 11.94
C SER A 164 4.57 -10.24 10.79
N VAL A 165 3.65 -9.29 11.01
CA VAL A 165 3.31 -8.25 10.02
C VAL A 165 4.50 -7.30 9.81
N PHE A 166 5.22 -6.96 10.88
CA PHE A 166 6.42 -6.13 10.80
C PHE A 166 7.54 -6.80 9.99
N LEU A 167 7.78 -8.10 10.22
CA LEU A 167 8.77 -8.87 9.44
C LEU A 167 8.38 -8.94 7.96
N LEU A 168 7.10 -9.12 7.64
CA LEU A 168 6.62 -9.05 6.25
C LEU A 168 6.87 -7.69 5.62
N PHE A 169 6.59 -6.59 6.34
CA PHE A 169 6.87 -5.25 5.87
C PHE A 169 8.38 -5.07 5.55
N CYS A 170 9.26 -5.48 6.47
CA CYS A 170 10.69 -5.46 6.22
C CYS A 170 11.08 -6.30 4.99
N GLY A 171 10.51 -7.50 4.84
CA GLY A 171 10.74 -8.36 3.68
C GLY A 171 10.35 -7.72 2.36
N ILE A 172 9.18 -7.06 2.29
CA ILE A 172 8.70 -6.34 1.11
C ILE A 172 9.65 -5.20 0.75
N VAL A 173 10.06 -4.39 1.74
CA VAL A 173 10.98 -3.27 1.54
C VAL A 173 12.33 -3.76 1.02
N VAL A 174 12.92 -4.78 1.66
CA VAL A 174 14.20 -5.36 1.23
C VAL A 174 14.09 -5.93 -0.18
N TYR A 175 13.01 -6.66 -0.49
CA TYR A 175 12.77 -7.19 -1.83
C TYR A 175 12.74 -6.09 -2.90
N HIS A 176 12.01 -4.99 -2.67
CA HIS A 176 11.94 -3.88 -3.60
C HIS A 176 13.28 -3.15 -3.75
N ILE A 177 14.02 -2.97 -2.65
CA ILE A 177 15.36 -2.40 -2.68
C ILE A 177 16.28 -3.29 -3.53
N LEU A 178 16.33 -4.60 -3.28
CA LEU A 178 17.15 -5.55 -4.02
C LEU A 178 16.77 -5.59 -5.51
N LYS A 179 15.48 -5.54 -5.83
CA LYS A 179 15.00 -5.50 -7.23
C LYS A 179 15.41 -4.21 -7.95
N LYS A 180 15.26 -3.05 -7.30
CA LYS A 180 15.67 -1.75 -7.87
C LYS A 180 17.18 -1.70 -8.05
N LEU A 181 17.90 -2.24 -7.07
CA LEU A 181 19.35 -2.38 -7.09
C LEU A 181 19.81 -3.27 -8.26
N SER A 182 19.21 -4.45 -8.45
CA SER A 182 19.60 -5.37 -9.53
C SER A 182 19.42 -4.82 -10.94
N VAL A 183 18.45 -3.91 -11.13
CA VAL A 183 18.19 -3.25 -12.42
C VAL A 183 19.17 -2.09 -12.67
N THR A 184 19.74 -1.50 -11.62
CA THR A 184 20.64 -0.36 -11.76
C THR A 184 21.99 -0.79 -12.33
N ARG A 185 22.47 -0.14 -13.40
CA ARG A 185 23.77 -0.39 -14.09
C ARG A 185 24.97 -0.56 -13.15
N ARG A 186 24.94 0.07 -11.97
CA ARG A 186 25.95 -0.05 -10.91
C ARG A 186 26.04 -1.46 -10.30
N TRP A 187 24.98 -2.24 -10.29
CA TRP A 187 25.03 -3.64 -9.83
C TRP A 187 25.80 -4.55 -10.77
N GLY A 188 25.74 -4.31 -12.09
CA GLY A 188 26.61 -4.97 -13.05
C GLY A 188 28.08 -4.68 -12.76
N LEU A 189 28.42 -3.42 -12.51
CA LEU A 189 29.79 -3.00 -12.14
C LEU A 189 30.23 -3.55 -10.77
N MET A 190 29.33 -3.57 -9.78
CA MET A 190 29.63 -4.08 -8.44
C MET A 190 29.80 -5.60 -8.42
N LYS A 191 28.99 -6.34 -9.21
CA LYS A 191 29.18 -7.78 -9.45
C LYS A 191 30.52 -8.04 -10.15
N VAL A 192 30.87 -7.25 -11.16
CA VAL A 192 32.17 -7.35 -11.83
C VAL A 192 33.30 -7.08 -10.84
N TRP A 193 33.19 -6.06 -9.99
CA TRP A 193 34.19 -5.78 -8.95
C TRP A 193 34.30 -6.89 -7.90
N LEU A 194 33.17 -7.46 -7.45
CA LEU A 194 33.13 -8.61 -6.53
C LEU A 194 33.70 -9.89 -7.15
N LEU A 195 33.47 -10.12 -8.44
CA LEU A 195 34.01 -11.26 -9.19
C LEU A 195 35.51 -11.07 -9.50
N ASP A 196 35.96 -9.85 -9.80
CA ASP A 196 37.38 -9.49 -10.00
C ASP A 196 38.19 -9.76 -8.72
N ARG A 197 37.58 -9.50 -7.55
CA ARG A 197 38.19 -9.82 -6.25
C ARG A 197 38.22 -11.32 -5.92
N ARG A 198 37.31 -12.11 -6.50
CA ARG A 198 37.19 -13.56 -6.24
C ARG A 198 37.99 -14.41 -7.24
N TRP A 199 38.22 -13.93 -8.45
CA TRP A 199 38.99 -14.61 -9.51
C TRP A 199 39.86 -13.64 -10.33
N PRO A 200 41.06 -13.28 -9.83
CA PRO A 200 41.93 -12.30 -10.48
C PRO A 200 42.56 -12.75 -11.80
N TRP A 201 42.50 -14.06 -12.14
CA TRP A 201 43.11 -14.62 -13.35
C TRP A 201 42.19 -14.66 -14.58
N MET A 202 40.90 -14.33 -14.46
CA MET A 202 40.00 -14.29 -15.62
C MET A 202 40.16 -12.98 -16.40
N LYS A 203 40.47 -13.07 -17.70
CA LYS A 203 40.59 -11.90 -18.59
C LYS A 203 39.29 -11.08 -18.56
N LYS A 204 39.39 -9.78 -18.21
CA LYS A 204 38.25 -8.82 -18.10
C LYS A 204 37.32 -8.78 -19.31
N LYS A 205 37.80 -9.14 -20.50
CA LYS A 205 37.00 -9.21 -21.75
C LYS A 205 35.96 -10.33 -21.71
N GLN A 206 36.31 -11.46 -21.10
CA GLN A 206 35.51 -12.68 -21.06
C GLN A 206 34.39 -12.63 -20.01
N ILE A 207 34.63 -11.92 -18.90
CA ILE A 207 33.63 -11.64 -17.86
C ILE A 207 32.56 -10.67 -18.37
N ARG A 208 32.95 -9.68 -19.18
CA ARG A 208 32.06 -8.61 -19.65
C ARG A 208 31.03 -9.12 -20.67
N SER A 209 31.40 -10.09 -21.51
CA SER A 209 30.51 -10.75 -22.47
C SER A 209 29.53 -11.73 -21.84
N LEU A 210 29.79 -12.23 -20.62
CA LEU A 210 28.94 -13.18 -19.90
C LEU A 210 27.84 -12.51 -19.06
N ILE A 211 27.97 -11.22 -18.75
CA ILE A 211 27.11 -10.52 -17.77
C ILE A 211 26.13 -9.53 -18.41
N LEU A 212 26.42 -9.01 -19.61
CA LEU A 212 25.51 -8.13 -20.33
C LEU A 212 24.63 -8.98 -21.26
N PRO A 213 23.33 -9.18 -20.96
CA PRO A 213 22.43 -9.66 -21.97
C PRO A 213 22.33 -8.58 -23.05
N TYR A 214 22.60 -8.99 -24.29
CA TYR A 214 22.42 -8.30 -25.56
C TYR A 214 21.65 -6.96 -25.46
N VAL A 215 22.38 -5.85 -25.55
CA VAL A 215 21.82 -4.53 -25.86
C VAL A 215 21.66 -4.50 -27.37
N ASP A 216 20.42 -4.36 -27.82
CA ASP A 216 20.06 -4.32 -29.24
C ASP A 216 20.65 -3.05 -29.88
N PRO A 217 21.55 -3.16 -30.87
CA PRO A 217 22.19 -2.00 -31.49
C PRO A 217 21.28 -1.19 -32.43
N ASP A 218 20.07 -1.67 -32.72
CA ASP A 218 19.17 -1.05 -33.71
C ASP A 218 18.35 0.14 -33.17
N ASN A 219 18.57 0.58 -31.92
CA ASN A 219 17.79 1.66 -31.30
C ASN A 219 18.50 3.04 -31.29
N ASP A 220 19.60 3.18 -32.04
CA ASP A 220 20.38 4.43 -32.15
C ASP A 220 20.11 5.22 -33.46
N GLU A 221 19.19 4.78 -34.32
CA GLU A 221 18.89 5.49 -35.60
C GLU A 221 18.03 6.77 -35.45
N ASP A 222 17.43 7.03 -34.29
CA ASP A 222 16.52 8.19 -34.11
C ASP A 222 17.22 9.54 -33.83
N LEU A 223 18.56 9.58 -33.78
CA LEU A 223 19.32 10.79 -33.41
C LEU A 223 20.17 11.39 -34.53
N SER A 224 20.12 10.89 -35.76
CA SER A 224 20.94 11.38 -36.88
C SER A 224 20.17 12.18 -37.95
N SER A 225 18.85 12.33 -37.84
CA SER A 225 18.03 12.98 -38.87
C SER A 225 17.71 14.48 -38.65
N SER A 226 18.28 15.14 -37.63
CA SER A 226 17.92 16.53 -37.31
C SER A 226 18.87 17.62 -37.83
N ASP A 227 19.94 17.28 -38.56
CA ASP A 227 21.04 18.23 -38.83
C ASP A 227 21.23 18.62 -40.32
N SER A 228 20.23 18.45 -41.19
CA SER A 228 20.37 18.78 -42.63
C SER A 228 19.22 19.62 -43.21
N GLU A 229 18.94 20.79 -42.64
CA GLU A 229 18.11 21.79 -43.33
C GLU A 229 18.56 23.21 -42.97
N LEU A 230 19.63 23.66 -43.63
CA LEU A 230 20.06 25.06 -43.70
C LEU A 230 20.74 25.27 -45.06
N ASP A 231 19.92 25.50 -46.09
CA ASP A 231 20.38 25.93 -47.40
C ASP A 231 20.58 27.46 -47.45
N PRO A 232 21.58 27.95 -48.22
CA PRO A 232 21.92 29.36 -48.30
C PRO A 232 21.24 30.08 -49.48
N ILE A 233 20.90 31.34 -49.22
CA ILE A 233 20.99 32.53 -50.10
C ILE A 233 21.10 32.27 -51.62
N LEU A 234 20.03 32.61 -52.34
CA LEU A 234 20.08 33.54 -53.48
C LEU A 234 18.75 34.28 -53.65
#